data_AF-A0A660NHL8-F1
#
_entry.id   AF-A0A660NHL8-F1
#
_cell.length_a   1.000
_cell.length_b   1.000
_cell.length_c   1.000
_cell.angle_alpha   90.00
_cell.angle_beta   90.00
_cell.angle_gamma   90.00
#
_symmetry.space_group_name_H-M   'P 1'
#
loop_
_entity.id
_entity.type
_entity.pdbx_description
1 polymer ?
#
loop_
_entity_poly.entity_id
_entity_poly.type
_entity_poly.pdbx_seq_one_letter_code
_entity_poly.pdbx_strand_id
1 'polypeptide(L)'
;RTLFDAGGVFALIGPTGVGKTTSIAKIAAHHVLRHGPRSLALITADVYRIGAQEQLRAFGRMLGVPVQVAQDREVLQRLLKEHEGCRLVLIDTAGIGQRDDRVGQLTSALEVSQVRRVLVMNAAAQPGSLEEVLGAFGARDTAGVLLSKVDEAVGLGACLDALVRHRLPLLGYADGQRVPEDYHAVNFGRLVEMALDRQTVTRFPALSMTDNELRNLFEGSHV
;
A
#
# COMPACT_ATOMS: atom_id res chain seq x y z
N ARG A 1 3.19 3.33 -19.18
CA ARG A 1 3.76 2.05 -18.69
C ARG A 1 4.16 2.28 -17.25
N THR A 2 3.75 1.41 -16.33
CA THR A 2 4.10 1.52 -14.91
C THR A 2 5.50 0.95 -14.66
N LEU A 3 6.09 1.21 -13.49
CA LEU A 3 7.35 0.57 -13.08
C LEU A 3 7.24 -0.96 -13.07
N PHE A 4 6.07 -1.49 -12.73
CA PHE A 4 5.79 -2.92 -12.69
C PHE A 4 5.75 -3.56 -14.09
N ASP A 5 5.33 -2.82 -15.12
CA ASP A 5 5.35 -3.29 -16.51
C ASP A 5 6.77 -3.62 -17.00
N ALA A 6 7.81 -2.98 -16.43
CA ALA A 6 9.20 -3.25 -16.77
C ALA A 6 9.72 -4.57 -16.17
N GLY A 7 9.04 -5.12 -15.18
CA GLY A 7 9.47 -6.31 -14.44
C GLY A 7 10.44 -6.03 -13.29
N GLY A 8 10.87 -7.09 -12.62
CA GLY A 8 11.77 -7.11 -11.47
C GLY A 8 11.09 -7.57 -10.18
N VAL A 9 11.74 -7.34 -9.03
CA VAL A 9 11.29 -7.81 -7.72
C VAL A 9 10.87 -6.63 -6.86
N PHE A 10 9.63 -6.66 -6.35
CA PHE A 10 9.08 -5.59 -5.53
C PHE A 10 8.46 -6.10 -4.24
N ALA A 11 8.79 -5.45 -3.13
CA ALA A 11 8.15 -5.68 -1.84
C ALA A 11 7.29 -4.48 -1.46
N LEU A 12 6.00 -4.69 -1.23
CA LEU A 12 5.11 -3.63 -0.80
C LEU A 12 5.18 -3.53 0.72
N ILE A 13 5.55 -2.36 1.24
CA ILE A 13 5.65 -2.06 2.68
C ILE A 13 4.69 -0.93 3.07
N GLY A 14 4.41 -0.79 4.36
CA GLY A 14 3.60 0.29 4.90
C GLY A 14 2.62 -0.16 5.99
N PRO A 15 1.80 0.78 6.50
CA PRO A 15 0.94 0.56 7.66
C PRO A 15 -0.07 -0.58 7.53
N THR A 16 -0.59 -1.02 8.68
CA THR A 16 -1.72 -1.96 8.73
C THR A 16 -2.94 -1.38 8.01
N GLY A 17 -3.64 -2.21 7.23
CA GLY A 17 -4.88 -1.79 6.54
C GLY A 17 -4.69 -0.81 5.38
N VAL A 18 -3.45 -0.45 5.03
CA VAL A 18 -3.16 0.52 3.96
C VAL A 18 -3.42 -0.02 2.55
N GLY A 19 -3.75 -1.30 2.38
CA GLY A 19 -4.07 -1.88 1.06
C GLY A 19 -2.88 -2.47 0.29
N LYS A 20 -1.85 -3.00 0.99
CA LYS A 20 -0.71 -3.70 0.35
C LYS A 20 -1.14 -4.93 -0.45
N THR A 21 -1.78 -5.89 0.20
CA THR A 21 -2.23 -7.15 -0.42
C THR A 21 -3.20 -6.91 -1.58
N THR A 22 -4.13 -5.95 -1.45
CA THR A 22 -5.06 -5.59 -2.52
C THR A 22 -4.35 -4.88 -3.68
N SER A 23 -3.36 -4.03 -3.42
CA SER A 23 -2.53 -3.43 -4.47
C SER A 23 -1.73 -4.50 -5.23
N ILE A 24 -1.16 -5.48 -4.53
CA ILE A 24 -0.49 -6.63 -5.15
C ILE A 24 -1.47 -7.39 -6.05
N ALA A 25 -2.68 -7.67 -5.58
CA ALA A 25 -3.68 -8.38 -6.37
C ALA A 25 -4.01 -7.65 -7.69
N LYS A 26 -4.17 -6.32 -7.65
CA LYS A 26 -4.44 -5.51 -8.85
C LYS A 26 -3.26 -5.50 -9.82
N ILE A 27 -2.04 -5.28 -9.31
CA ILE A 27 -0.82 -5.29 -10.12
C ILE A 27 -0.60 -6.68 -10.74
N ALA A 28 -0.76 -7.74 -9.95
CA ALA A 28 -0.65 -9.13 -10.37
C ALA A 28 -1.65 -9.45 -11.49
N ALA A 29 -2.93 -9.10 -11.29
CA ALA A 29 -3.97 -9.33 -12.28
C ALA A 29 -3.68 -8.61 -13.61
N HIS A 30 -3.28 -7.33 -13.57
CA HIS A 30 -2.84 -6.62 -14.78
C HIS A 30 -1.65 -7.29 -15.48
N HIS A 31 -0.67 -7.76 -14.71
CA HIS A 31 0.50 -8.43 -15.26
C HIS A 31 0.15 -9.77 -15.92
N VAL A 32 -0.67 -10.60 -15.25
CA VAL A 32 -1.12 -11.89 -15.76
C VAL A 32 -1.94 -11.74 -17.05
N LEU A 33 -2.81 -10.72 -17.12
CA LEU A 33 -3.57 -10.42 -18.34
C LEU A 33 -2.67 -10.09 -19.55
N ARG A 34 -1.48 -9.52 -19.31
CA ARG A 34 -0.56 -9.08 -20.38
C ARG A 34 0.52 -10.12 -20.72
N HIS A 35 0.99 -10.87 -19.72
CA HIS A 35 2.20 -11.69 -19.82
C HIS A 35 1.99 -13.15 -19.42
N GLY A 36 0.78 -13.50 -18.97
CA GLY A 36 0.42 -14.84 -18.52
C GLY A 36 0.95 -15.17 -17.11
N PRO A 37 0.35 -16.18 -16.45
CA PRO A 37 0.61 -16.50 -15.05
C PRO A 37 2.05 -16.97 -14.78
N ARG A 38 2.69 -17.67 -15.72
CA ARG A 38 4.07 -18.16 -15.57
C ARG A 38 5.12 -17.06 -15.49
N SER A 39 4.77 -15.82 -15.88
CA SER A 39 5.67 -14.68 -15.84
C SER A 39 5.65 -13.93 -14.49
N LEU A 40 4.83 -14.38 -13.54
CA LEU A 40 4.64 -13.79 -12.22
C LEU A 40 4.94 -14.80 -11.12
N ALA A 41 5.67 -14.36 -10.09
CA ALA A 41 5.76 -15.05 -8.81
C ALA A 41 5.14 -14.20 -7.69
N LEU A 42 4.41 -14.86 -6.79
CA LEU A 42 3.80 -14.23 -5.62
C LEU A 42 4.42 -14.82 -4.34
N ILE A 43 4.95 -13.95 -3.50
CA ILE A 43 5.56 -14.30 -2.22
C ILE A 43 4.86 -13.52 -1.11
N THR A 44 4.62 -14.14 0.04
CA THR A 44 4.25 -13.43 1.27
C THR A 44 5.30 -13.61 2.33
N ALA A 45 5.69 -12.50 2.96
CA ALA A 45 6.50 -12.42 4.16
C ALA A 45 5.66 -12.05 5.40
N ASP A 46 4.33 -11.97 5.27
CA ASP A 46 3.41 -11.79 6.42
C ASP A 46 3.13 -13.15 7.07
N VAL A 47 4.08 -13.68 7.84
CA VAL A 47 3.97 -15.03 8.43
C VAL A 47 2.98 -15.16 9.59
N TYR A 48 2.60 -14.05 10.23
CA TYR A 48 1.80 -14.08 11.46
C TYR A 48 0.30 -13.87 11.20
N ARG A 49 -0.09 -13.27 10.07
CA ARG A 49 -1.50 -12.93 9.80
C ARG A 49 -2.10 -13.91 8.81
N ILE A 50 -2.59 -15.04 9.34
CA ILE A 50 -3.24 -16.11 8.57
C ILE A 50 -4.30 -15.56 7.61
N GLY A 51 -5.16 -14.63 8.06
CA GLY A 51 -6.20 -14.05 7.20
C GLY A 51 -5.67 -13.26 5.99
N ALA A 52 -4.55 -12.54 6.15
CA ALA A 52 -3.92 -11.82 5.05
C ALA A 52 -3.28 -12.79 4.04
N GLN A 53 -2.66 -13.87 4.51
CA GLN A 53 -2.12 -14.93 3.65
C GLN A 53 -3.22 -15.61 2.83
N GLU A 54 -4.35 -15.94 3.46
CA GLU A 54 -5.47 -16.58 2.75
C GLU A 54 -6.09 -15.65 1.72
N GLN A 55 -6.11 -14.34 1.98
CA GLN A 55 -6.54 -13.35 1.00
C GLN A 55 -5.62 -13.35 -0.24
N LEU A 56 -4.29 -13.30 -0.04
CA LEU A 56 -3.36 -13.35 -1.17
C LEU A 56 -3.42 -14.69 -1.92
N ARG A 57 -3.54 -15.80 -1.20
CA ARG A 57 -3.71 -17.14 -1.79
C ARG A 57 -4.99 -17.26 -2.60
N ALA A 58 -6.09 -16.65 -2.17
CA ALA A 58 -7.33 -16.61 -2.93
C ALA A 58 -7.13 -15.89 -4.27
N PHE A 59 -6.47 -14.72 -4.28
CA PHE A 59 -6.11 -14.04 -5.52
C PHE A 59 -5.15 -14.87 -6.38
N GLY A 60 -4.14 -15.48 -5.77
CA GLY A 60 -3.21 -16.37 -6.48
C GLY A 60 -3.93 -17.53 -7.19
N ARG A 61 -4.89 -18.19 -6.52
CA ARG A 61 -5.72 -19.24 -7.13
C ARG A 61 -6.53 -18.73 -8.32
N MET A 62 -7.17 -17.55 -8.20
CA MET A 62 -7.93 -16.93 -9.30
C MET A 62 -7.04 -16.60 -10.50
N LEU A 63 -5.78 -16.20 -10.25
CA LEU A 63 -4.82 -15.84 -11.28
C LEU A 63 -4.02 -17.03 -11.83
N GLY A 64 -4.16 -18.22 -11.26
CA GLY A 64 -3.35 -19.39 -11.61
C GLY A 64 -1.87 -19.25 -11.20
N VAL A 65 -1.59 -18.47 -10.15
CA VAL A 65 -0.23 -18.21 -9.63
C VAL A 65 -0.15 -18.65 -8.16
N PRO A 66 0.64 -19.68 -7.83
CA PRO A 66 0.79 -20.13 -6.45
C PRO A 66 1.48 -19.05 -5.61
N VAL A 67 1.08 -18.94 -4.33
CA VAL A 67 1.69 -18.03 -3.37
C VAL A 67 2.64 -18.81 -2.47
N GLN A 68 3.91 -18.41 -2.44
CA GLN A 68 4.93 -18.99 -1.58
C GLN A 68 5.12 -18.15 -0.31
N VAL A 69 5.55 -18.79 0.77
CA VAL A 69 5.75 -18.12 2.06
C VAL A 69 7.25 -18.00 2.33
N ALA A 70 7.71 -16.78 2.56
CA ALA A 70 9.07 -16.48 3.01
C ALA A 70 9.06 -16.16 4.50
N GLN A 71 9.46 -17.13 5.32
CA GLN A 71 9.43 -16.97 6.78
C GLN A 71 10.61 -16.17 7.35
N ASP A 72 11.69 -16.09 6.60
CA ASP A 72 12.91 -15.40 6.96
C ASP A 72 13.64 -14.95 5.68
N ARG A 73 14.74 -14.23 5.87
CA ARG A 73 15.56 -13.67 4.78
C ARG A 73 16.21 -14.76 3.92
N GLU A 74 16.62 -15.88 4.51
CA GLU A 74 17.28 -16.98 3.80
C GLU A 74 16.30 -17.68 2.85
N VAL A 75 15.09 -17.96 3.34
CA VAL A 75 13.99 -18.50 2.53
C VAL A 75 13.61 -17.52 1.43
N LEU A 76 13.51 -16.21 1.73
CA LEU A 76 13.24 -15.20 0.71
C LEU A 76 14.29 -15.25 -0.41
N GLN A 77 15.57 -15.25 -0.06
CA GLN A 77 16.67 -15.33 -1.05
C GLN A 77 16.61 -16.60 -1.89
N ARG A 78 16.27 -17.75 -1.30
CA ARG A 78 16.10 -19.00 -2.05
C ARG A 78 14.94 -18.91 -3.04
N LEU A 79 13.76 -18.45 -2.60
CA LEU A 79 12.60 -18.28 -3.47
C LEU A 79 12.88 -17.31 -4.61
N LEU A 80 13.61 -16.24 -4.32
CA LEU A 80 14.03 -15.25 -5.32
C LEU A 80 14.93 -15.85 -6.40
N LYS A 81 15.83 -16.79 -6.04
CA LYS A 81 16.64 -17.54 -7.01
C LYS A 81 15.79 -18.51 -7.85
N GLU A 82 14.86 -19.21 -7.22
CA GLU A 82 13.93 -20.13 -7.91
C GLU A 82 13.09 -19.42 -8.99
N HIS A 83 12.81 -18.12 -8.78
CA HIS A 83 11.97 -17.29 -9.67
C HIS A 83 12.76 -16.25 -10.47
N GLU A 84 14.07 -16.40 -10.66
CA GLU A 84 14.87 -15.51 -11.51
C GLU A 84 14.37 -15.46 -12.97
N GLY A 85 13.71 -16.54 -13.44
CA GLY A 85 13.09 -16.60 -14.76
C GLY A 85 11.74 -15.87 -14.88
N CYS A 86 11.13 -15.45 -13.76
CA CYS A 86 9.88 -14.70 -13.79
C CYS A 86 10.14 -13.23 -14.16
N ARG A 87 9.26 -12.66 -14.98
CA ARG A 87 9.34 -11.25 -15.35
C ARG A 87 9.10 -10.34 -14.14
N LEU A 88 8.17 -10.73 -13.26
CA LEU A 88 7.77 -9.95 -12.10
C LEU A 88 7.68 -10.86 -10.88
N VAL A 89 8.21 -10.38 -9.75
CA VAL A 89 8.03 -11.00 -8.43
C VAL A 89 7.43 -9.95 -7.50
N LEU A 90 6.27 -10.25 -6.91
CA LEU A 90 5.61 -9.39 -5.94
C LEU A 90 5.65 -10.03 -4.56
N ILE A 91 6.13 -9.28 -3.57
CA ILE A 91 6.27 -9.71 -2.19
C ILE A 91 5.30 -8.89 -1.34
N ASP A 92 4.32 -9.58 -0.75
CA ASP A 92 3.42 -9.01 0.27
C ASP A 92 4.09 -9.06 1.64
N THR A 93 3.95 -8.01 2.44
CA THR A 93 4.56 -7.93 3.76
C THR A 93 3.52 -7.66 4.84
N ALA A 94 3.90 -7.96 6.08
CA ALA A 94 3.08 -7.61 7.23
C ALA A 94 2.79 -6.10 7.25
N GLY A 95 1.56 -5.76 7.65
CA GLY A 95 1.22 -4.41 8.06
C GLY A 95 1.72 -4.14 9.46
N ILE A 96 2.53 -3.10 9.60
CA ILE A 96 3.12 -2.69 10.87
C ILE A 96 2.81 -1.21 11.06
N GLY A 97 2.32 -0.80 12.23
CA GLY A 97 2.07 0.61 12.52
C GLY A 97 3.38 1.40 12.47
N GLN A 98 3.33 2.66 12.02
CA GLN A 98 4.53 3.48 11.81
C GLN A 98 5.31 3.80 13.09
N ARG A 99 4.72 3.61 14.27
CA ARG A 99 5.36 3.79 15.59
C ARG A 99 5.77 2.47 16.26
N ASP A 100 5.62 1.34 15.57
CA ASP A 100 5.98 0.02 16.09
C ASP A 100 7.46 -0.26 15.79
N ASP A 101 8.20 -0.70 16.81
CA ASP A 101 9.66 -0.93 16.71
C ASP A 101 10.04 -1.98 15.65
N ARG A 102 9.09 -2.83 15.23
CA ARG A 102 9.31 -3.87 14.22
C ARG A 102 9.44 -3.32 12.80
N VAL A 103 9.15 -2.05 12.54
CA VAL A 103 9.32 -1.45 11.19
C VAL A 103 10.77 -1.58 10.69
N GLY A 104 11.76 -1.36 11.57
CA GLY A 104 13.17 -1.52 11.24
C GLY A 104 13.53 -2.98 10.90
N GLN A 105 12.99 -3.94 11.66
CA GLN A 105 13.21 -5.37 11.40
C GLN A 105 12.63 -5.79 10.06
N LEU A 106 11.40 -5.34 9.73
CA LEU A 106 10.75 -5.61 8.45
C LEU A 106 11.57 -5.05 7.29
N THR A 107 11.99 -3.79 7.38
CA THR A 107 12.72 -3.12 6.29
C THR A 107 14.11 -3.73 6.08
N SER A 108 14.81 -4.12 7.16
CA SER A 108 16.11 -4.79 7.08
C SER A 108 16.02 -6.23 6.53
N ALA A 109 14.97 -6.98 6.89
CA ALA A 109 14.73 -8.31 6.31
C ALA A 109 14.57 -8.29 4.78
N LEU A 110 14.16 -7.14 4.23
CA LEU A 110 13.98 -6.92 2.79
C LEU A 110 15.20 -6.31 2.10
N GLU A 111 16.30 -6.06 2.80
CA GLU A 111 17.57 -5.58 2.22
C GLU A 111 18.29 -6.71 1.46
N VAL A 112 17.69 -7.15 0.37
CA VAL A 112 18.24 -8.15 -0.56
C VAL A 112 18.48 -7.44 -1.89
N SER A 113 19.63 -7.69 -2.53
CA SER A 113 20.17 -6.88 -3.65
C SER A 113 19.19 -6.63 -4.81
N GLN A 114 18.26 -7.53 -5.07
CA GLN A 114 17.25 -7.40 -6.14
C GLN A 114 15.90 -6.83 -5.70
N VAL A 115 15.63 -6.76 -4.39
CA VAL A 115 14.32 -6.35 -3.85
C VAL A 115 14.21 -4.84 -3.82
N ARG A 116 13.26 -4.30 -4.57
CA ARG A 116 12.89 -2.88 -4.52
C ARG A 116 11.67 -2.70 -3.62
N ARG A 117 11.83 -1.95 -2.54
CA ARG A 117 10.72 -1.61 -1.65
C ARG A 117 9.80 -0.59 -2.32
N VAL A 118 8.49 -0.76 -2.17
CA VAL A 118 7.47 0.18 -2.61
C VAL A 118 6.61 0.52 -1.40
N LEU A 119 6.57 1.80 -1.03
CA LEU A 119 5.77 2.23 0.11
C LEU A 119 4.32 2.45 -0.32
N VAL A 120 3.38 1.77 0.35
CA VAL A 120 1.95 2.00 0.16
C VAL A 120 1.44 2.98 1.21
N MET A 121 0.81 4.07 0.76
CA MET A 121 0.29 5.14 1.60
C MET A 121 -1.20 5.34 1.38
N ASN A 122 -1.94 5.56 2.48
CA ASN A 122 -3.35 5.89 2.42
C ASN A 122 -3.52 7.36 2.01
N ALA A 123 -4.14 7.61 0.86
CA ALA A 123 -4.38 8.96 0.35
C ALA A 123 -5.31 9.80 1.25
N ALA A 124 -6.18 9.15 2.02
CA ALA A 124 -7.10 9.79 2.97
C ALA A 124 -6.46 10.08 4.34
N ALA A 125 -5.17 9.76 4.54
CA ALA A 125 -4.51 10.00 5.82
C ALA A 125 -4.23 11.48 6.07
N GLN A 126 -4.23 11.86 7.35
CA GLN A 126 -3.88 13.21 7.77
C GLN A 126 -2.40 13.53 7.48
N PRO A 127 -2.05 14.81 7.20
CA PRO A 127 -0.67 15.23 6.92
C PRO A 127 0.36 14.70 7.93
N GLY A 128 0.08 14.82 9.23
CA GLY A 128 1.01 14.34 10.27
C GLY A 128 1.24 12.82 10.21
N SER A 129 0.19 12.04 9.96
CA SER A 129 0.31 10.58 9.80
C SER A 129 1.09 10.21 8.54
N LEU A 130 0.94 10.96 7.45
CA LEU A 130 1.73 10.75 6.24
C LEU A 130 3.22 10.96 6.52
N GLU A 131 3.60 12.03 7.21
CA GLU A 131 4.99 12.32 7.58
C GLU A 131 5.60 11.23 8.47
N GLU A 132 4.87 10.74 9.48
CA GLU A 132 5.35 9.63 10.31
C GLU A 132 5.59 8.36 9.49
N VAL A 133 4.68 8.03 8.57
CA VAL A 133 4.81 6.86 7.70
C VAL A 133 6.02 7.00 6.78
N LEU A 134 6.22 8.18 6.19
CA LEU A 134 7.37 8.45 5.32
C LEU A 134 8.70 8.29 6.06
N GLY A 135 8.78 8.79 7.29
CA GLY A 135 9.96 8.66 8.13
C GLY A 135 10.21 7.22 8.58
N ALA A 136 9.20 6.57 9.16
CA ALA A 136 9.33 5.23 9.74
C ALA A 136 9.74 4.17 8.71
N PHE A 137 9.17 4.24 7.50
CA PHE A 137 9.43 3.26 6.44
C PHE A 137 10.60 3.64 5.53
N GLY A 138 11.36 4.70 5.84
CA GLY A 138 12.52 5.11 5.06
C GLY A 138 12.17 5.40 3.61
N ALA A 139 11.12 6.20 3.37
CA ALA A 139 10.53 6.34 2.03
C ALA A 139 11.52 6.76 0.93
N ARG A 140 12.57 7.51 1.29
CA ARG A 140 13.63 7.93 0.36
C ARG A 140 14.49 6.78 -0.18
N ASP A 141 14.53 5.67 0.55
CA ASP A 141 15.26 4.45 0.18
C ASP A 141 14.34 3.41 -0.50
N THR A 142 13.15 3.83 -0.91
CA THR A 142 12.20 3.01 -1.68
C THR A 142 12.26 3.37 -3.16
N ALA A 143 11.74 2.47 -4.02
CA ALA A 143 11.59 2.76 -5.44
C ALA A 143 10.49 3.79 -5.73
N GLY A 144 9.66 4.10 -4.74
CA GLY A 144 8.55 5.04 -4.85
C GLY A 144 7.35 4.66 -4.01
N VAL A 145 6.30 5.45 -4.19
CA VAL A 145 5.05 5.35 -3.44
C VAL A 145 3.91 4.85 -4.31
N LEU A 146 3.04 4.03 -3.74
CA LEU A 146 1.70 3.74 -4.24
C LEU A 146 0.67 4.38 -3.33
N LEU A 147 -0.24 5.18 -3.89
CA LEU A 147 -1.36 5.74 -3.14
C LEU A 147 -2.54 4.76 -3.19
N SER A 148 -3.09 4.39 -2.05
CA SER A 148 -4.32 3.61 -1.95
C SER A 148 -5.46 4.47 -1.42
N LYS A 149 -6.69 3.96 -1.52
CA LYS A 149 -7.89 4.58 -0.93
C LYS A 149 -8.11 6.01 -1.42
N VAL A 150 -7.77 6.27 -2.69
CA VAL A 150 -7.94 7.58 -3.32
C VAL A 150 -9.41 7.97 -3.38
N ASP A 151 -10.31 6.99 -3.52
CA ASP A 151 -11.76 7.14 -3.48
C ASP A 151 -12.30 7.49 -2.08
N GLU A 152 -11.57 7.17 -1.01
CA GLU A 152 -11.95 7.52 0.36
C GLU A 152 -11.41 8.90 0.77
N ALA A 153 -10.56 9.52 -0.04
CA ALA A 153 -9.90 10.77 0.30
C ALA A 153 -10.81 11.99 0.04
N VAL A 154 -10.99 12.82 1.07
CA VAL A 154 -11.70 14.11 0.97
C VAL A 154 -11.02 15.07 -0.02
N GLY A 155 -9.70 14.93 -0.16
CA GLY A 155 -8.88 15.61 -1.16
C GLY A 155 -7.45 15.06 -1.15
N LEU A 156 -6.75 15.17 -2.27
CA LEU A 156 -5.40 14.60 -2.43
C LEU A 156 -4.26 15.57 -2.08
N GLY A 157 -4.58 16.80 -1.67
CA GLY A 157 -3.59 17.85 -1.41
C GLY A 157 -2.49 17.41 -0.45
N ALA A 158 -2.85 16.79 0.68
CA ALA A 158 -1.90 16.38 1.71
C ALA A 158 -0.90 15.32 1.23
N CYS A 159 -1.38 14.26 0.56
CA CYS A 159 -0.49 13.19 0.10
C CYS A 159 0.38 13.65 -1.07
N LEU A 160 -0.15 14.44 -2.01
CA LEU A 160 0.65 14.97 -3.12
C LEU A 160 1.72 15.95 -2.64
N ASP A 161 1.37 16.81 -1.68
CA ASP A 161 2.30 17.72 -1.05
C ASP A 161 3.46 16.98 -0.36
N ALA A 162 3.16 15.94 0.43
CA ALA A 162 4.20 15.12 1.06
C ALA A 162 5.13 14.48 0.01
N LEU A 163 4.59 13.94 -1.10
CA LEU A 163 5.40 13.39 -2.19
C LEU A 163 6.33 14.44 -2.80
N VAL A 164 5.84 15.67 -3.03
CA VAL A 164 6.63 16.78 -3.58
C VAL A 164 7.75 17.20 -2.61
N ARG A 165 7.44 17.42 -1.33
CA ARG A 165 8.43 17.84 -0.32
C ARG A 165 9.55 16.82 -0.15
N HIS A 166 9.21 15.53 -0.18
CA HIS A 166 10.18 14.44 -0.04
C HIS A 166 10.80 13.99 -1.37
N ARG A 167 10.38 14.57 -2.50
CA ARG A 167 10.83 14.23 -3.86
C ARG A 167 10.66 12.74 -4.19
N LEU A 168 9.53 12.18 -3.79
CA LEU A 168 9.25 10.76 -3.94
C LEU A 168 8.51 10.48 -5.26
N PRO A 169 8.95 9.50 -6.05
CA PRO A 169 8.23 9.12 -7.27
C PRO A 169 6.92 8.42 -6.91
N LEU A 170 5.83 8.88 -7.50
CA LEU A 170 4.56 8.15 -7.48
C LEU A 170 4.58 7.06 -8.56
N LEU A 171 4.25 5.84 -8.20
CA LEU A 171 4.28 4.68 -9.09
C LEU A 171 2.91 4.34 -9.69
N GLY A 172 1.85 4.80 -9.04
CA GLY A 172 0.46 4.55 -9.39
C GLY A 172 -0.45 4.81 -8.20
N TYR A 173 -1.75 4.62 -8.40
CA TYR A 173 -2.73 4.76 -7.33
C TYR A 173 -3.91 3.80 -7.49
N ALA A 174 -4.63 3.57 -6.40
CA ALA A 174 -5.84 2.75 -6.35
C ALA A 174 -7.00 3.52 -5.72
N ASP A 175 -8.16 3.49 -6.39
CA ASP A 175 -9.37 4.27 -6.09
C ASP A 175 -10.62 3.38 -5.98
N GLY A 176 -10.48 2.20 -5.38
CA GLY A 176 -11.62 1.31 -5.14
C GLY A 176 -11.23 -0.12 -4.78
N GLN A 177 -12.20 -1.03 -4.79
CA GLN A 177 -12.04 -2.42 -4.33
C GLN A 177 -11.90 -3.44 -5.46
N ARG A 178 -12.24 -3.10 -6.70
CA ARG A 178 -12.26 -4.02 -7.83
C ARG A 178 -10.85 -4.40 -8.28
N VAL A 179 -10.70 -5.66 -8.69
CA VAL A 179 -9.44 -6.24 -9.15
C VAL A 179 -9.66 -6.78 -10.57
N PRO A 180 -8.93 -6.30 -11.59
CA PRO A 180 -7.82 -5.33 -11.53
C PRO A 180 -8.21 -3.85 -11.63
N GLU A 181 -9.47 -3.51 -11.90
CA GLU A 181 -9.87 -2.27 -12.57
C GLU A 181 -9.57 -0.99 -11.80
N ASP A 182 -9.56 -1.03 -10.46
CA ASP A 182 -9.36 0.16 -9.62
C ASP A 182 -7.86 0.38 -9.31
N TYR A 183 -6.98 0.08 -10.25
CA TYR A 183 -5.55 0.41 -10.20
C TYR A 183 -5.16 1.19 -11.45
N HIS A 184 -4.52 2.34 -11.23
CA HIS A 184 -4.22 3.31 -12.28
C HIS A 184 -2.74 3.63 -12.31
N ALA A 185 -2.22 3.75 -13.52
CA ALA A 185 -0.95 4.42 -13.75
C ALA A 185 -1.09 5.91 -13.39
N VAL A 186 0.04 6.55 -13.06
CA VAL A 186 0.04 7.98 -12.74
C VAL A 186 -0.48 8.79 -13.91
N ASN A 187 -1.50 9.61 -13.63
CA ASN A 187 -2.01 10.63 -14.54
C ASN A 187 -1.97 11.97 -13.79
N PHE A 188 -0.99 12.80 -14.13
CA PHE A 188 -0.77 14.08 -13.46
C PHE A 188 -1.99 15.00 -13.52
N GLY A 189 -2.60 15.14 -14.70
CA GLY A 189 -3.78 16.00 -14.89
C GLY A 189 -4.93 15.59 -13.98
N ARG A 190 -5.26 14.28 -13.95
CA ARG A 190 -6.31 13.73 -13.09
C ARG A 190 -5.99 13.92 -11.60
N LEU A 191 -4.75 13.69 -11.18
CA LEU A 191 -4.37 13.86 -9.77
C LEU A 191 -4.45 15.32 -9.31
N VAL A 192 -4.04 16.26 -10.16
CA VAL A 192 -4.16 17.71 -9.87
C VAL A 192 -5.62 18.13 -9.83
N GLU A 193 -6.43 17.67 -10.78
CA GLU A 193 -7.87 17.92 -10.79
C GLU A 193 -8.53 17.43 -9.50
N MET A 194 -8.27 16.18 -9.10
CA MET A 194 -8.77 15.61 -7.84
C MET A 194 -8.25 16.33 -6.59
N ALA A 195 -7.05 16.91 -6.63
CA ALA A 195 -6.51 17.68 -5.51
C ALA A 195 -7.11 19.09 -5.39
N LEU A 196 -7.56 19.67 -6.51
CA LEU A 196 -8.14 21.00 -6.58
C LEU A 196 -9.66 21.00 -6.52
N ASP A 197 -10.31 19.84 -6.60
CA ASP A 197 -11.75 19.72 -6.47
C ASP A 197 -12.20 20.13 -5.05
N ARG A 198 -12.92 21.26 -4.97
CA ARG A 198 -13.28 21.94 -3.71
C ARG A 198 -14.63 21.51 -3.14
N GLN A 199 -15.28 20.48 -3.69
CA GLN A 199 -16.68 20.19 -3.35
C GLN A 199 -16.95 19.68 -1.92
N THR A 200 -15.93 19.44 -1.08
CA THR A 200 -16.09 18.52 0.07
C THR A 200 -16.26 19.16 1.46
N VAL A 201 -16.19 20.49 1.65
CA VAL A 201 -16.21 21.06 3.03
C VAL A 201 -17.26 22.16 3.23
N THR A 202 -18.53 21.80 3.11
CA THR A 202 -19.66 22.55 3.69
C THR A 202 -20.76 21.59 4.13
N ARG A 203 -20.58 20.86 5.23
CA ARG A 203 -21.63 19.93 5.72
C ARG A 203 -21.88 19.89 7.22
N PHE A 204 -21.12 20.60 8.05
CA PHE A 204 -21.39 20.62 9.48
C PHE A 204 -21.87 22.01 9.91
N PRO A 205 -23.13 22.15 10.37
CA PRO A 205 -23.54 23.36 11.06
C PRO A 205 -22.65 23.59 12.28
N ALA A 206 -22.54 24.83 12.74
CA ALA A 206 -21.80 25.15 13.96
C ALA A 206 -22.33 24.28 15.12
N LEU A 207 -21.40 23.66 15.85
CA LEU A 207 -21.73 22.82 16.99
C LEU A 207 -22.47 23.66 18.04
N SER A 208 -23.71 23.30 18.35
CA SER A 208 -24.50 23.89 19.43
C SER A 208 -24.68 22.82 20.50
N MET A 209 -23.74 22.77 21.44
CA MET A 209 -23.81 21.89 22.62
C MET A 209 -23.35 22.67 23.85
N THR A 210 -24.01 22.45 24.97
CA THR A 210 -23.58 22.93 26.29
C THR A 210 -22.41 22.09 26.83
N ASP A 211 -21.65 22.65 27.76
CA ASP A 211 -20.54 21.94 28.40
C ASP A 211 -20.99 20.64 29.10
N ASN A 212 -22.21 20.61 29.66
CA ASN A 212 -22.78 19.41 30.26
C ASN A 212 -23.12 18.33 29.21
N GLU A 213 -23.66 18.71 28.05
CA GLU A 213 -23.93 17.78 26.95
C GLU A 213 -22.62 17.22 26.37
N LEU A 214 -21.57 18.05 26.27
CA LEU A 214 -20.24 17.62 25.87
C LEU A 214 -19.61 16.67 26.88
N ARG A 215 -19.69 16.96 28.19
CA ARG A 215 -19.20 16.05 29.24
C ARG A 215 -19.93 14.72 29.22
N ASN A 216 -21.28 14.75 29.17
CA ASN A 216 -22.09 13.53 29.14
C ASN A 216 -21.77 12.64 27.92
N LEU A 217 -21.34 13.22 26.79
CA LEU A 217 -20.93 12.46 25.61
C LEU A 217 -19.69 11.59 25.86
N PHE A 218 -18.73 12.06 26.67
CA PHE A 218 -17.45 11.38 26.89
C PHE A 218 -17.34 10.70 28.26
N GLU A 219 -18.08 11.19 29.26
CA GLU A 219 -18.07 10.69 30.64
C GLU A 219 -19.30 9.80 30.94
N GLY A 220 -20.33 9.83 30.09
CA GLY A 220 -21.52 9.01 30.20
C GLY A 220 -21.28 7.58 29.72
N SER A 221 -20.63 6.76 30.54
CA SER A 221 -20.63 5.30 30.36
C SER A 221 -21.46 4.63 31.46
N HIS A 222 -22.66 4.20 31.06
CA HIS A 222 -23.49 3.09 31.57
C HIS A 222 -24.29 3.27 32.87
N VAL A 223 -25.62 3.27 32.71
CA VAL A 223 -26.38 2.02 32.93
C VAL A 223 -26.99 1.59 31.60
#